data_AF-A0A5M6IBS7-F1
#
_entry.id   AF-A0A5M6IBS7-F1
#
_cell.length_a   1.000
_cell.length_b   1.000
_cell.length_c   1.000
_cell.angle_alpha   90.00
_cell.angle_beta   90.00
_cell.angle_gamma   90.00
#
_symmetry.space_group_name_H-M   'P 1'
#
loop_
_entity.id
_entity.type
_entity.pdbx_description
1 polymer ?
#
loop_
_entity_poly.entity_id
_entity_poly.type
_entity_poly.pdbx_seq_one_letter_code
_entity_poly.pdbx_strand_id
1 'polypeptide(L)'
;MIPGRLQPALGVAAVLVMAVLPIGAHAAEASDGEPRRIIAEHCVRCHPPLPDGAGWMLLTEQRRDRAAWASEVRRMSEAYDTHPNTDERRVLLDYLATAWGPTPAAPATE
;
A
#
# COMPACT_ATOMS: atom_id res chain seq x y z
N MET A 1 -54.57 -48.33 24.60
CA MET A 1 -54.12 -49.01 23.37
C MET A 1 -53.07 -48.13 22.71
N ILE A 2 -51.81 -48.60 22.78
CA ILE A 2 -50.63 -48.50 21.88
C ILE A 2 -50.39 -47.23 20.99
N PRO A 3 -49.13 -46.90 20.60
CA PRO A 3 -48.12 -46.12 21.35
C PRO A 3 -47.37 -45.08 20.47
N GLY A 4 -46.41 -44.34 21.05
CA GLY A 4 -45.20 -43.87 20.35
C GLY A 4 -45.39 -42.69 19.37
N ARG A 5 -44.50 -41.72 19.33
CA ARG A 5 -43.09 -41.91 18.96
C ARG A 5 -42.19 -40.87 19.62
N LEU A 6 -41.13 -41.38 20.25
CA LEU A 6 -39.86 -40.70 20.45
C LEU A 6 -39.27 -40.25 19.11
N GLN A 7 -38.44 -39.20 19.16
CA GLN A 7 -37.09 -39.03 18.57
C GLN A 7 -36.87 -37.59 18.06
N PRO A 8 -35.62 -37.14 17.84
CA PRO A 8 -34.44 -37.29 18.69
C PRO A 8 -33.72 -35.93 18.90
N ALA A 9 -32.87 -35.90 19.93
CA ALA A 9 -31.93 -34.82 20.20
C ALA A 9 -30.98 -34.60 19.00
N LEU A 10 -31.04 -33.42 18.39
CA LEU A 10 -30.01 -32.92 17.49
C LEU A 10 -29.04 -32.08 18.32
N GLY A 11 -27.95 -32.72 18.72
CA GLY A 11 -26.79 -32.07 19.30
C GLY A 11 -26.18 -31.10 18.30
N VAL A 12 -26.17 -29.82 18.66
CA VAL A 12 -25.41 -28.80 17.95
C VAL A 12 -23.95 -28.98 18.34
N ALA A 13 -23.18 -29.65 17.49
CA ALA A 13 -21.73 -29.67 17.58
C ALA A 13 -21.22 -28.24 17.31
N ALA A 14 -20.79 -27.55 18.36
CA ALA A 14 -20.10 -26.28 18.25
C ALA A 14 -18.71 -26.52 17.63
N VAL A 15 -18.60 -26.27 16.32
CA VAL A 15 -17.31 -26.22 15.63
C VAL A 15 -16.64 -24.91 16.02
N LEU A 16 -15.67 -24.99 16.92
CA LEU A 16 -14.83 -23.86 17.30
C LEU A 16 -13.83 -23.60 16.16
N VAL A 17 -14.17 -22.69 15.25
CA VAL A 17 -13.25 -22.20 14.23
C VAL A 17 -12.24 -21.27 14.91
N MET A 18 -11.02 -21.78 15.15
CA MET A 18 -9.89 -20.94 15.55
C MET A 18 -9.55 -20.00 14.38
N ALA A 19 -9.93 -18.74 14.51
CA ALA A 19 -9.56 -17.68 13.59
C ALA A 19 -8.05 -17.43 13.72
N VAL A 20 -7.27 -17.89 12.74
CA VAL A 20 -5.88 -17.50 12.54
C VAL A 20 -5.88 -16.09 11.97
N LEU A 21 -5.57 -15.09 12.80
CA LEU A 21 -5.42 -13.70 12.37
C LEU A 21 -4.06 -13.51 11.67
N PRO A 22 -4.00 -12.95 10.46
CA PRO A 22 -2.75 -12.62 9.80
C PRO A 22 -2.14 -11.39 10.48
N ILE A 23 -1.02 -11.57 11.20
CA ILE A 23 -0.30 -10.50 11.92
C ILE A 23 0.56 -9.62 10.97
N GLY A 24 0.51 -9.82 9.65
CA GLY A 24 1.47 -9.23 8.70
C GLY A 24 1.09 -7.90 8.03
N ALA A 25 -0.18 -7.48 7.99
CA ALA A 25 -0.61 -6.36 7.12
C ALA A 25 -0.51 -4.96 7.76
N HIS A 26 -0.62 -4.86 9.08
CA HIS A 26 -0.81 -3.57 9.77
C HIS A 26 0.48 -2.72 9.88
N ALA A 27 1.67 -3.33 9.76
CA ALA A 27 2.93 -2.61 9.89
C ALA A 27 3.30 -1.80 8.63
N ALA A 28 2.92 -2.30 7.44
CA ALA A 28 3.16 -1.60 6.18
C ALA A 28 2.24 -0.39 6.03
N GLU A 29 0.96 -0.50 6.39
CA GLU A 29 0.02 0.63 6.34
C GLU A 29 0.38 1.77 7.31
N ALA A 30 0.90 1.45 8.50
CA ALA A 30 1.30 2.46 9.48
C ALA A 30 2.56 3.26 9.06
N SER A 31 3.48 2.63 8.32
CA SER A 31 4.71 3.25 7.80
C SER A 31 4.44 4.24 6.65
N ASP A 32 3.37 4.00 5.90
CA ASP A 32 3.03 4.76 4.70
C ASP A 32 2.27 6.07 4.97
N GLY A 33 1.80 6.31 6.20
CA GLY A 33 0.91 7.43 6.52
C GLY A 33 1.48 8.81 6.18
N GLU A 34 2.73 9.06 6.59
CA GLU A 34 3.40 10.34 6.34
C GLU A 34 3.74 10.57 4.85
N PRO A 35 4.39 9.63 4.12
CA PRO A 35 4.62 9.82 2.70
C PRO A 35 3.32 9.96 1.89
N ARG A 36 2.25 9.25 2.26
CA ARG A 36 0.93 9.40 1.63
C ARG A 36 0.31 10.78 1.88
N ARG A 37 0.49 11.35 3.07
CA ARG A 37 0.09 12.73 3.38
C ARG A 37 0.80 13.73 2.47
N ILE A 38 2.12 13.61 2.32
CA ILE A 38 2.93 14.48 1.44
C ILE A 38 2.44 14.39 -0.01
N ILE A 39 2.16 13.19 -0.52
CA ILE A 39 1.60 13.01 -1.88
C ILE A 39 0.24 13.70 -2.00
N ALA A 40 -0.64 13.52 -1.01
CA ALA A 40 -1.97 14.13 -0.97
C ALA A 40 -1.93 15.67 -0.94
N GLU A 41 -0.92 16.26 -0.33
CA GLU A 41 -0.80 17.72 -0.25
C GLU A 41 -0.16 18.33 -1.50
N HIS A 42 0.84 17.67 -2.08
CA HIS A 42 1.67 18.29 -3.14
C HIS A 42 1.42 17.75 -4.54
N CYS A 43 0.94 16.52 -4.69
CA CYS A 43 0.97 15.82 -5.99
C CYS A 43 -0.42 15.59 -6.58
N VAL A 44 -1.44 15.34 -5.75
CA VAL A 44 -2.76 14.84 -6.22
C VAL A 44 -3.56 15.83 -7.06
N ARG A 45 -3.23 17.12 -7.02
CA ARG A 45 -3.86 18.12 -7.90
C ARG A 45 -3.71 17.75 -9.38
N CYS A 46 -2.56 17.20 -9.75
CA CYS A 46 -2.24 16.80 -11.12
C CYS A 46 -2.12 15.28 -11.29
N HIS A 47 -1.85 14.56 -10.19
CA HIS A 47 -1.68 13.11 -10.15
C HIS A 47 -2.72 12.46 -9.23
N PRO A 48 -4.00 12.45 -9.62
CA PRO A 48 -5.07 11.92 -8.77
C PRO A 48 -4.85 10.43 -8.46
N PRO A 49 -5.40 9.94 -7.32
CA PRO A 49 -5.41 8.52 -7.01
C PRO A 49 -6.10 7.71 -8.12
N LEU A 50 -5.62 6.48 -8.32
CA LEU A 50 -6.27 5.53 -9.23
C LEU A 50 -7.62 5.05 -8.63
N PRO A 51 -8.63 4.73 -9.46
CA PRO A 51 -9.96 4.34 -8.98
C PRO A 51 -9.99 3.10 -8.08
N ASP A 52 -9.00 2.23 -8.22
CA ASP A 52 -8.83 0.99 -7.46
C ASP A 52 -8.00 1.18 -6.16
N GLY A 53 -7.52 2.40 -5.91
CA GLY A 53 -6.67 2.73 -4.76
C GLY A 53 -5.25 2.18 -4.84
N ALA A 54 -4.83 1.62 -5.99
CA ALA A 54 -3.52 0.99 -6.14
C ALA A 54 -2.36 2.00 -6.22
N GLY A 55 -2.65 3.28 -6.39
CA GLY A 55 -1.62 4.30 -6.54
C GLY A 55 -2.15 5.66 -7.02
N TRP A 56 -1.31 6.37 -7.76
CA TRP A 56 -1.57 7.70 -8.31
C TRP A 56 -1.17 7.75 -9.77
N MET A 57 -2.01 8.39 -10.58
CA MET A 57 -1.82 8.53 -12.03
C MET A 57 -0.43 9.09 -12.35
N LEU A 58 0.27 8.46 -13.30
CA LEU A 58 1.68 8.72 -13.70
C LEU A 58 2.75 8.47 -12.63
N LEU A 59 2.46 8.69 -11.35
CA LEU A 59 3.45 8.51 -10.27
C LEU A 59 3.76 7.03 -10.03
N THR A 60 2.74 6.16 -10.05
CA THR A 60 2.91 4.73 -9.77
C THR A 60 3.06 3.86 -11.02
N GLU A 61 3.03 4.47 -12.20
CA GLU A 61 3.26 3.82 -13.49
C GLU A 61 4.76 3.73 -13.84
N GLN A 62 5.59 4.53 -13.16
CA GLN A 62 7.00 4.65 -13.44
C GLN A 62 7.82 3.98 -12.34
N ARG A 63 8.88 3.27 -12.73
CA ARG A 63 9.90 2.77 -11.79
C ARG A 63 11.19 3.52 -12.02
N ARG A 64 11.77 4.05 -10.95
CA ARG A 64 12.97 4.90 -11.00
C ARG A 64 13.81 4.66 -9.76
N ASP A 65 15.13 4.78 -9.89
CA ASP A 65 15.97 4.88 -8.72
C ASP A 65 15.73 6.20 -7.97
N ARG A 66 16.32 6.31 -6.78
CA ARG A 66 16.15 7.48 -5.91
C ARG A 66 16.64 8.79 -6.57
N ALA A 67 17.70 8.74 -7.39
CA ALA A 67 18.26 9.94 -8.02
C ALA A 67 17.38 10.44 -9.17
N ALA A 68 16.81 9.50 -9.94
CA ALA A 68 15.83 9.79 -10.97
C ALA A 68 14.50 10.31 -10.37
N TRP A 69 14.07 9.77 -9.23
CA TRP A 69 12.95 10.36 -8.47
C TRP A 69 13.25 11.76 -7.97
N ALA A 70 14.46 12.01 -7.45
CA ALA A 70 14.87 13.34 -6.99
C ALA A 70 14.83 14.38 -8.12
N SER A 71 15.23 13.99 -9.33
CA SER A 71 15.15 14.86 -10.50
C SER A 71 13.71 15.12 -10.93
N GLU A 72 12.82 14.12 -10.82
CA GLU A 72 11.40 14.29 -11.12
C GLU A 72 10.70 15.23 -10.12
N VAL A 73 10.90 15.04 -8.82
CA VAL A 73 10.32 15.91 -7.78
C VAL A 73 10.85 17.34 -7.92
N ARG A 74 12.14 17.52 -8.24
CA ARG A 74 12.69 18.83 -8.55
C ARG A 74 12.01 19.47 -9.76
N ARG A 75 11.82 18.72 -10.85
CA ARG A 75 11.09 19.18 -12.05
C ARG A 75 9.65 19.59 -11.71
N MET A 76 8.97 18.84 -10.83
CA MET A 76 7.62 19.20 -10.35
C MET A 76 7.62 20.52 -9.57
N SER A 77 8.64 20.75 -8.75
CA SER A 77 8.79 22.00 -8.00
C SER A 77 9.05 23.19 -8.93
N GLU A 78 9.93 23.03 -9.91
CA GLU A 78 10.34 24.10 -10.82
C GLU A 78 9.28 24.46 -11.86
N ALA A 79 8.56 23.47 -12.41
CA ALA A 79 7.65 23.67 -13.53
C ALA A 79 6.17 23.73 -13.14
N TYR A 80 5.78 23.20 -11.97
CA TYR A 80 4.38 23.03 -11.60
C TYR A 80 4.07 23.42 -10.14
N ASP A 81 4.98 24.14 -9.49
CA ASP A 81 4.78 24.80 -8.19
C ASP A 81 4.50 23.82 -7.02
N THR A 82 5.05 22.59 -7.09
CA THR A 82 4.97 21.62 -5.97
C THR A 82 6.12 21.84 -5.00
N HIS A 83 5.88 22.27 -3.77
CA HIS A 83 6.99 22.62 -2.85
C HIS A 83 6.96 21.81 -1.54
N PRO A 84 7.18 20.48 -1.57
CA PRO A 84 7.50 19.77 -0.35
C PRO A 84 8.78 20.34 0.24
N ASN A 85 8.80 20.55 1.56
CA ASN A 85 9.99 21.05 2.24
C ASN A 85 11.14 20.02 2.21
N THR A 86 12.31 20.38 2.73
CA THR A 86 13.50 19.50 2.66
C THR A 86 13.28 18.12 3.31
N ASP A 87 12.59 18.06 4.45
CA ASP A 87 12.31 16.81 5.15
C ASP A 87 11.22 16.00 4.43
N GLU A 88 10.16 16.67 3.98
CA GLU A 88 9.09 16.03 3.19
C GLU A 88 9.64 15.43 1.89
N ARG A 89 10.51 16.17 1.21
CA ARG A 89 11.19 15.68 0.01
C ARG A 89 12.03 14.45 0.32
N ARG A 90 12.76 14.42 1.45
CA ARG A 90 13.54 13.24 1.84
C ARG A 90 12.64 12.03 2.06
N VAL A 91 11.58 12.19 2.87
CA VAL A 91 10.61 11.12 3.16
C VAL A 91 9.94 10.61 1.89
N LEU A 92 9.50 11.53 1.03
CA LEU A 92 8.89 11.18 -0.25
C LEU A 92 9.83 10.40 -1.16
N LEU A 93 11.09 10.82 -1.28
CA LEU A 93 12.07 10.13 -2.14
C LEU A 93 12.43 8.75 -1.63
N ASP A 94 12.55 8.58 -0.31
CA ASP A 94 12.80 7.27 0.28
C ASP A 94 11.59 6.35 0.02
N TYR A 95 10.38 6.85 0.23
CA TYR A 95 9.15 6.11 -0.08
C TYR A 95 9.04 5.70 -1.56
N LEU A 96 9.23 6.65 -2.48
CA LEU A 96 9.12 6.40 -3.91
C LEU A 96 10.18 5.40 -4.42
N ALA A 97 11.41 5.51 -3.90
CA ALA A 97 12.48 4.57 -4.25
C ALA A 97 12.26 3.17 -3.67
N THR A 98 11.65 3.05 -2.49
CA THR A 98 11.31 1.75 -1.90
C THR A 98 10.14 1.08 -2.62
N ALA A 99 9.05 1.82 -2.86
CA ALA A 99 7.84 1.27 -3.45
C ALA A 99 7.93 1.12 -4.98
N TRP A 100 8.61 2.05 -5.67
CA TRP A 100 8.74 2.07 -7.14
C TRP A 100 10.20 2.20 -7.59
N GLY A 101 11.14 1.65 -6.81
CA GLY A 101 12.54 1.46 -7.21
C GLY A 101 12.71 0.44 -8.33
N PRO A 102 13.89 0.32 -8.96
CA PRO A 102 14.18 -0.80 -9.86
C PRO A 102 14.04 -2.13 -9.12
N THR A 103 13.49 -3.16 -9.78
CA THR A 103 13.52 -4.52 -9.24
C THR A 103 14.98 -4.99 -9.18
N PRO A 104 15.43 -5.62 -8.08
CA PRO A 104 16.75 -6.25 -8.05
C PRO A 104 16.90 -7.18 -9.25
N ALA A 105 18.04 -7.08 -9.96
CA ALA A 105 18.35 -8.02 -11.02
C ALA A 105 18.35 -9.43 -10.43
N ALA A 106 17.80 -10.40 -11.17
CA ALA A 106 17.92 -11.80 -10.78
C ALA A 106 19.41 -12.13 -10.61
N PRO A 107 19.80 -12.88 -9.57
CA PRO A 107 21.19 -13.29 -9.40
C PRO A 107 21.63 -14.04 -10.64
N ALA A 108 22.82 -13.70 -11.17
CA ALA A 108 23.39 -14.43 -12.30
C ALA A 108 23.61 -15.89 -11.86
N THR A 109 22.87 -16.82 -12.48
CA THR A 109 23.24 -18.25 -12.47
C THR A 109 24.47 -18.41 -13.36
N GLU A 110 25.60 -18.67 -12.71
CA GLU A 110 26.84 -19.16 -13.35
C GLU A 110 26.74 -20.66 -13.65
#